data_AF-A0A210QPY4-F1
#
_entry.id   AF-A0A210QPY4-F1
#
_cell.length_a   1.000
_cell.length_b   1.000
_cell.length_c   1.000
_cell.angle_alpha   90.00
_cell.angle_beta   90.00
_cell.angle_gamma   90.00
#
_symmetry.space_group_name_H-M   'P 1'
#
loop_
_entity.id
_entity.type
_entity.pdbx_description
1 polymer ?
#
loop_
_entity_poly.entity_id
_entity_poly.type
_entity_poly.pdbx_seq_one_letter_code
_entity_poly.pdbx_strand_id
1 'polypeptide(L)'
;MEIAVGVHPKHQYSQDQFKRVVQELCQLIKLPHVGAVGEIGLDHSVPRERWAQQSVMLKKILLLVEPRHVLVIHFRGITGDSGAEAYLLLLYYVKKAVRPDQRINLHCFSGDSYVRDQWTSAFSQLYFGFTSMAAKFNNQQSKAIRGNPL
;
A
#
# COMPACT_ATOMS: atom_id res chain seq x y z
N MET A 1 -20.40 -9.61 -6.30
CA MET A 1 -19.44 -9.52 -5.18
C MET A 1 -18.07 -9.31 -5.80
N GLU A 2 -17.39 -8.22 -5.47
CA GLU A 2 -16.01 -7.98 -5.90
C GLU A 2 -15.05 -8.49 -4.82
N ILE A 3 -13.89 -9.00 -5.24
CA ILE A 3 -12.88 -9.59 -4.38
C ILE A 3 -11.58 -8.79 -4.50
N ALA A 4 -10.83 -8.71 -3.39
CA ALA A 4 -9.46 -8.21 -3.36
C ALA A 4 -8.46 -9.37 -3.42
N VAL A 5 -7.44 -9.26 -4.27
CA VAL A 5 -6.34 -10.23 -4.33
C VAL A 5 -5.00 -9.52 -4.22
N GLY A 6 -4.07 -10.08 -3.45
CA GLY A 6 -2.80 -9.45 -3.19
C GLY A 6 -1.88 -10.33 -2.35
N VAL A 7 -0.71 -9.79 -2.04
CA VAL A 7 0.33 -10.44 -1.24
C VAL A 7 0.81 -9.46 -0.19
N HIS A 8 0.48 -9.76 1.06
CA HIS A 8 0.85 -8.92 2.19
C HIS A 8 2.39 -8.86 2.34
N PRO A 9 3.00 -7.68 2.54
CA PRO A 9 4.47 -7.51 2.56
C PRO A 9 5.22 -8.25 3.68
N LYS A 10 4.49 -8.76 4.68
CA LYS A 10 5.10 -9.61 5.72
C LYS A 10 5.43 -11.03 5.24
N HIS A 11 4.83 -11.50 4.15
CA HIS A 11 5.10 -12.82 3.61
C HIS A 11 6.52 -12.88 3.01
N GLN A 12 7.20 -13.98 3.28
CA GLN A 12 8.50 -14.28 2.73
C GLN A 12 8.39 -15.52 1.84
N TYR A 13 8.96 -15.43 0.66
CA TYR A 13 8.94 -16.48 -0.35
C TYR A 13 10.35 -16.97 -0.65
N SER A 14 10.52 -18.26 -0.88
CA SER A 14 11.68 -18.77 -1.62
C SER A 14 11.65 -18.26 -3.06
N GLN A 15 12.74 -18.40 -3.81
CA GLN A 15 12.79 -17.97 -5.21
C GLN A 15 11.73 -18.65 -6.08
N ASP A 16 11.55 -19.96 -5.91
CA ASP A 16 10.55 -20.73 -6.67
C ASP A 16 9.11 -20.32 -6.31
N GLN A 17 8.85 -20.14 -5.01
CA GLN A 17 7.55 -19.65 -4.54
C GLN A 17 7.26 -18.25 -5.06
N PHE A 18 8.27 -17.37 -5.07
CA PHE A 18 8.12 -15.99 -5.53
C PHE A 18 7.64 -15.94 -6.98
N LYS A 19 8.30 -16.70 -7.88
CA LYS A 19 7.93 -16.76 -9.30
C LYS A 19 6.50 -17.29 -9.47
N ARG A 20 6.17 -18.37 -8.77
CA ARG A 20 4.85 -19.00 -8.82
C ARG A 20 3.75 -18.05 -8.36
N VAL A 21 3.94 -17.38 -7.23
CA VAL A 21 2.97 -16.43 -6.66
C VAL A 21 2.71 -15.26 -7.59
N VAL A 22 3.75 -14.70 -8.20
CA VAL A 22 3.58 -13.61 -9.19
C VAL A 22 2.79 -14.08 -10.41
N GLN A 23 3.04 -15.31 -10.88
CA GLN A 23 2.29 -15.89 -12.01
C GLN A 23 0.82 -16.11 -11.66
N GLU A 24 0.53 -16.69 -10.49
CA GLU A 24 -0.83 -16.92 -10.01
C GLU A 24 -1.59 -15.60 -9.82
N LEU A 25 -0.97 -14.59 -9.21
CA LEU A 25 -1.56 -13.25 -9.08
C LEU A 25 -1.89 -12.62 -10.44
N CYS A 26 -1.00 -12.77 -11.43
CA CYS A 26 -1.24 -12.26 -12.78
C CYS A 26 -2.49 -12.88 -13.42
N GLN A 27 -2.80 -14.14 -13.14
CA GLN A 27 -4.03 -14.78 -13.60
C GLN A 27 -5.25 -14.30 -12.82
N LEU A 28 -5.13 -14.19 -11.49
CA LEU A 28 -6.24 -13.77 -10.64
C LEU A 28 -6.69 -12.33 -10.91
N ILE A 29 -5.76 -11.39 -11.07
CA ILE A 29 -6.07 -9.96 -11.28
C ILE A 29 -6.89 -9.73 -12.57
N LYS A 30 -6.72 -10.59 -13.57
CA LYS A 30 -7.47 -10.51 -14.84
C LYS A 30 -8.92 -10.97 -14.71
N LEU A 31 -9.29 -11.62 -13.60
CA LEU A 31 -10.66 -12.09 -13.42
C LEU A 31 -11.62 -10.89 -13.24
N PRO A 32 -12.81 -10.95 -13.85
CA PRO A 32 -13.74 -9.81 -13.85
C PRO A 32 -14.29 -9.49 -12.45
N HIS A 33 -14.28 -10.44 -11.53
CA HIS A 33 -14.74 -10.25 -10.15
C HIS A 33 -13.64 -9.69 -9.22
N VAL A 34 -12.41 -9.53 -9.70
CA VAL A 34 -11.35 -8.86 -8.95
C VAL A 34 -11.49 -7.36 -9.16
N GLY A 35 -12.09 -6.71 -8.16
CA GLY A 35 -12.27 -5.24 -8.14
C GLY A 35 -11.14 -4.52 -7.44
N ALA A 36 -10.31 -5.22 -6.65
CA ALA A 36 -9.22 -4.62 -5.89
C ALA A 36 -7.94 -5.45 -5.94
N VAL A 37 -6.80 -4.76 -5.93
CA VAL A 37 -5.47 -5.37 -5.81
C VAL A 37 -4.88 -4.95 -4.47
N GLY A 38 -4.77 -5.92 -3.57
CA GLY A 38 -4.26 -5.75 -2.22
C GLY A 38 -4.67 -6.88 -1.27
N GLU A 39 -4.17 -6.92 -0.06
CA GLU A 39 -3.23 -5.94 0.51
C GLU A 39 -1.80 -6.12 -0.05
N ILE A 40 -1.21 -5.04 -0.57
CA ILE A 40 0.17 -4.96 -1.07
C ILE A 40 0.88 -3.74 -0.48
N GLY A 41 2.21 -3.74 -0.43
CA GLY A 41 2.96 -2.53 -0.04
C GLY A 41 4.30 -2.82 0.60
N LEU A 42 4.64 -2.08 1.65
CA LEU A 42 5.91 -2.20 2.38
C LEU A 42 5.65 -2.33 3.88
N ASP A 43 6.36 -3.24 4.55
CA ASP A 43 6.28 -3.39 6.00
C ASP A 43 7.69 -3.49 6.57
N HIS A 44 8.19 -2.35 7.03
CA HIS A 44 9.52 -2.19 7.61
C HIS A 44 9.54 -2.47 9.12
N SER A 45 8.45 -3.01 9.69
CA SER A 45 8.47 -3.55 11.07
C SER A 45 9.12 -4.92 11.17
N VAL A 46 9.39 -5.58 10.04
CA VAL A 46 10.09 -6.86 9.94
C VAL A 46 11.60 -6.66 9.68
N PRO A 47 12.44 -7.71 9.83
CA PRO A 47 13.88 -7.61 9.58
C PRO A 47 14.24 -7.07 8.18
N ARG A 48 15.32 -6.29 8.09
CA ARG A 48 15.72 -5.52 6.89
C ARG A 48 16.00 -6.40 5.68
N GLU A 49 16.42 -7.63 5.89
CA GLU A 49 16.74 -8.61 4.85
C GLU A 49 15.50 -8.95 4.01
N ARG A 50 14.29 -8.71 4.54
CA ARG A 50 13.03 -8.96 3.83
C ARG A 50 12.57 -7.79 2.97
N TRP A 51 13.06 -6.56 3.22
CA TRP A 51 12.56 -5.34 2.57
C TRP A 51 12.80 -5.35 1.05
N ALA A 52 13.92 -5.93 0.61
CA ALA A 52 14.25 -6.06 -0.81
C ALA A 52 13.19 -6.89 -1.55
N GLN A 53 12.77 -8.03 -0.98
CA GLN A 53 11.74 -8.87 -1.58
C GLN A 53 10.38 -8.16 -1.64
N GLN A 54 10.02 -7.40 -0.60
CA GLN A 54 8.79 -6.59 -0.58
C GLN A 54 8.77 -5.59 -1.73
N SER A 55 9.87 -4.84 -1.91
CA SER A 55 10.01 -3.86 -3.00
C SER A 55 9.92 -4.50 -4.39
N VAL A 56 10.53 -5.66 -4.59
CA VAL A 56 10.48 -6.37 -5.87
C VAL A 56 9.08 -6.93 -6.13
N MET A 57 8.42 -7.51 -5.12
CA MET A 57 7.04 -8.00 -5.23
C MET A 57 6.08 -6.86 -5.57
N LEU A 58 6.15 -5.76 -4.81
CA LEU A 58 5.32 -4.58 -5.02
C LEU A 58 5.44 -4.04 -6.44
N LYS A 59 6.67 -3.84 -6.94
CA LYS A 59 6.91 -3.37 -8.31
C LYS A 59 6.29 -4.30 -9.35
N LYS A 60 6.41 -5.62 -9.17
CA LYS A 60 5.83 -6.60 -10.09
C LYS A 60 4.30 -6.57 -10.07
N ILE A 61 3.69 -6.46 -8.89
CA ILE A 61 2.23 -6.41 -8.77
C ILE A 61 1.68 -5.10 -9.33
N LEU A 62 2.34 -3.96 -9.08
CA LEU A 62 1.90 -2.66 -9.59
C LEU A 62 1.81 -2.61 -11.13
N LEU A 63 2.63 -3.37 -11.84
CA LEU A 63 2.55 -3.49 -13.31
C LEU A 63 1.31 -4.23 -13.81
N LEU A 64 0.61 -4.95 -12.93
CA LEU A 64 -0.60 -5.71 -13.26
C LEU A 64 -1.88 -4.90 -13.00
N VAL A 65 -1.75 -3.70 -12.43
CA VAL A 65 -2.89 -2.89 -11.97
C VAL A 65 -3.48 -2.12 -13.15
N GLU A 66 -4.73 -2.43 -13.47
CA GLU A 66 -5.54 -1.67 -14.43
C GLU A 66 -6.38 -0.57 -13.75
N PRO A 67 -6.79 0.48 -14.47
CA PRO A 67 -7.58 1.59 -13.91
C PRO A 67 -8.88 1.19 -13.19
N ARG A 68 -9.48 0.05 -13.58
CA ARG A 68 -10.69 -0.47 -12.92
C ARG A 68 -10.44 -0.93 -11.48
N HIS A 69 -9.22 -1.32 -11.13
CA HIS A 69 -8.95 -1.84 -9.80
C HIS A 69 -8.93 -0.74 -8.75
N VAL A 70 -9.25 -1.07 -7.51
CA VAL A 70 -8.89 -0.28 -6.33
C VAL A 70 -7.57 -0.82 -5.77
N LEU A 71 -6.58 0.03 -5.59
CA LEU A 71 -5.33 -0.34 -4.93
C LEU A 71 -5.52 -0.30 -3.42
N VAL A 72 -5.37 -1.43 -2.73
CA VAL A 72 -5.38 -1.48 -1.27
C VAL A 72 -3.94 -1.62 -0.78
N ILE A 73 -3.42 -0.51 -0.25
CA ILE A 73 -2.01 -0.36 0.06
C ILE A 73 -1.80 -0.44 1.57
N HIS A 74 -1.00 -1.43 1.98
CA HIS A 74 -0.46 -1.57 3.32
C HIS A 74 0.87 -0.84 3.45
N PHE A 75 1.08 -0.18 4.58
CA PHE A 75 2.40 0.30 4.96
C PHE A 75 2.65 0.08 6.45
N ARG A 76 3.91 -0.11 6.80
CA ARG A 76 4.39 0.01 8.17
C ARG A 76 5.83 0.51 8.15
N GLY A 77 6.11 1.53 8.94
CA GLY A 77 7.45 2.04 9.19
C GLY A 77 8.29 1.13 10.08
N ILE A 78 9.50 1.59 10.39
CA ILE A 78 10.32 0.96 11.41
C ILE A 78 9.63 1.14 12.77
N THR A 79 9.61 0.09 13.58
CA THR A 79 9.00 0.17 14.93
C THR A 79 9.67 1.29 15.74
N GLY A 80 8.88 2.27 16.17
CA GLY A 80 9.34 3.40 16.97
C GLY A 80 9.72 4.64 16.16
N ASP A 81 9.64 4.62 14.82
CA ASP A 81 9.81 5.80 13.98
C ASP A 81 8.47 6.34 13.42
N SER A 82 8.52 7.45 12.66
CA SER A 82 7.35 8.07 12.04
C SER A 82 6.77 7.31 10.84
N GLY A 83 7.50 6.32 10.34
CA GLY A 83 7.23 5.55 9.12
C GLY A 83 7.42 6.32 7.82
N ALA A 84 7.92 7.56 7.88
CA ALA A 84 8.03 8.47 6.74
C ALA A 84 8.83 7.86 5.58
N GLU A 85 9.90 7.10 5.86
CA GLU A 85 10.70 6.43 4.82
C GLU A 85 9.85 5.44 4.01
N ALA A 86 9.15 4.51 4.68
CA ALA A 86 8.28 3.55 4.02
C ALA A 86 7.16 4.25 3.24
N TYR A 87 6.58 5.33 3.78
CA TYR A 87 5.55 6.11 3.09
C TYR A 87 6.04 6.75 1.80
N LEU A 88 7.19 7.41 1.83
CA LEU A 88 7.72 8.13 0.67
C LEU A 88 8.26 7.17 -0.39
N LEU A 89 8.89 6.06 0.02
CA LEU A 89 9.32 5.02 -0.90
C LEU A 89 8.14 4.36 -1.62
N LEU A 90 7.08 4.07 -0.87
CA LEU A 90 5.83 3.53 -1.43
C LEU A 90 5.18 4.53 -2.39
N LEU A 91 5.06 5.80 -2.00
CA LEU A 91 4.56 6.87 -2.86
C LEU A 91 5.33 6.94 -4.17
N TYR A 92 6.66 6.89 -4.11
CA TYR A 92 7.51 6.88 -5.30
C TYR A 92 7.20 5.71 -6.24
N TYR A 93 7.05 4.49 -5.72
CA TYR A 93 6.73 3.33 -6.56
C TYR A 93 5.33 3.41 -7.17
N VAL A 94 4.34 3.86 -6.41
CA VAL A 94 2.96 3.97 -6.89
C VAL A 94 2.87 5.06 -7.96
N LYS A 95 3.46 6.25 -7.74
CA LYS A 95 3.48 7.35 -8.74
C LYS A 95 4.11 6.95 -10.07
N LYS A 96 5.07 6.01 -10.05
CA LYS A 96 5.72 5.50 -11.26
C LYS A 96 4.88 4.49 -12.03
N ALA A 97 3.97 3.80 -11.35
CA ALA A 97 3.26 2.66 -11.92
C ALA A 97 1.82 2.98 -12.34
N VAL A 98 1.15 3.89 -11.64
CA VAL A 98 -0.27 4.19 -11.87
C VAL A 98 -0.53 5.67 -12.07
N ARG A 99 -1.69 5.98 -12.65
CA ARG A 99 -2.10 7.35 -12.98
C ARG A 99 -2.58 8.10 -11.72
N PRO A 100 -2.55 9.45 -11.71
CA PRO A 100 -3.04 10.26 -10.58
C PRO A 100 -4.52 10.05 -10.22
N ASP A 101 -5.35 9.56 -11.16
CA ASP A 101 -6.77 9.26 -10.96
C ASP A 101 -7.03 7.81 -10.51
N GLN A 102 -5.98 7.01 -10.28
CA GLN A 102 -6.10 5.65 -9.74
C GLN A 102 -6.77 5.67 -8.35
N ARG A 103 -7.80 4.83 -8.17
CA ARG A 103 -8.41 4.61 -6.85
C ARG A 103 -7.43 3.93 -5.92
N ILE A 104 -7.09 4.59 -4.81
CA ILE A 104 -6.13 4.10 -3.82
C ILE A 104 -6.75 4.20 -2.42
N ASN A 105 -6.75 3.08 -1.71
CA ASN A 105 -7.06 2.99 -0.30
C ASN A 105 -5.75 2.73 0.48
N LEU A 106 -5.35 3.72 1.29
CA LEU A 106 -4.25 3.59 2.24
C LEU A 106 -4.76 2.89 3.50
N HIS A 107 -4.63 1.57 3.55
CA HIS A 107 -5.09 0.76 4.66
C HIS A 107 -4.30 1.09 5.94
N CYS A 108 -5.01 1.25 7.06
CA CYS A 108 -4.42 1.45 8.39
C CYS A 108 -3.44 2.65 8.46
N PHE A 109 -3.84 3.79 7.91
CA PHE A 109 -3.08 5.03 7.88
C PHE A 109 -2.70 5.53 9.28
N SER A 110 -1.39 5.59 9.53
CA SER A 110 -0.76 6.08 10.75
C SER A 110 0.28 7.18 10.46
N GLY A 111 0.20 7.84 9.31
CA GLY A 111 1.13 8.88 8.89
C GLY A 111 0.80 10.22 9.52
N ASP A 112 1.75 11.15 9.47
CA ASP A 112 1.52 12.52 9.89
C ASP A 112 0.92 13.38 8.76
N SER A 113 0.72 14.67 9.04
CA SER A 113 0.20 15.63 8.06
C SER A 113 1.10 15.75 6.83
N TYR A 114 2.42 15.68 6.99
CA TYR A 114 3.35 15.76 5.86
C TYR A 114 3.14 14.59 4.89
N VAL A 115 3.10 13.37 5.41
CA VAL A 115 2.80 12.17 4.61
C VAL A 115 1.45 12.32 3.91
N ARG A 116 0.41 12.70 4.64
CA ARG A 116 -0.93 12.91 4.06
C ARG A 116 -0.86 13.86 2.87
N ASP A 117 -0.25 15.03 3.07
CA ASP A 117 -0.19 16.09 2.06
C ASP A 117 0.55 15.65 0.79
N GLN A 118 1.62 14.85 0.95
CA GLN A 118 2.35 14.27 -0.20
C GLN A 118 1.47 13.32 -1.01
N TRP A 119 0.67 12.48 -0.35
CA TRP A 119 -0.21 11.53 -1.01
C TRP A 119 -1.43 12.21 -1.66
N THR A 120 -2.09 13.16 -0.97
CA THR A 120 -3.23 13.91 -1.52
C THR A 120 -2.82 14.80 -2.69
N SER A 121 -1.58 15.30 -2.70
CA SER A 121 -1.05 16.06 -3.84
C SER A 121 -0.74 15.18 -5.06
N ALA A 122 -0.56 13.87 -4.85
CA ALA A 122 -0.20 12.93 -5.91
C ALA A 122 -1.41 12.23 -6.55
N PHE A 123 -2.47 11.99 -5.78
CA PHE A 123 -3.63 11.21 -6.23
C PHE A 123 -4.95 11.89 -5.86
N SER A 124 -5.85 11.98 -6.84
CA SER A 124 -7.17 12.62 -6.65
C SER A 124 -8.24 11.68 -6.11
N GLN A 125 -8.05 10.36 -6.24
CA GLN A 125 -8.97 9.32 -5.74
C GLN A 125 -8.35 8.54 -4.58
N LEU A 126 -7.96 9.26 -3.54
CA LEU A 126 -7.25 8.72 -2.38
C LEU A 126 -8.19 8.61 -1.16
N TYR A 127 -8.18 7.44 -0.52
CA TYR A 127 -8.93 7.15 0.69
C TYR A 127 -7.99 6.72 1.80
N PHE A 128 -8.21 7.22 3.02
CA PHE A 128 -7.42 6.86 4.20
C PHE A 128 -8.21 5.92 5.10
N GLY A 129 -7.76 4.69 5.23
CA GLY A 129 -8.36 3.69 6.12
C GLY A 129 -7.84 3.85 7.55
N PHE A 130 -8.72 3.96 8.52
CA PHE A 130 -8.38 4.04 9.95
C PHE A 130 -8.85 2.79 10.68
N THR A 131 -8.06 2.35 11.66
CA THR A 131 -8.38 1.21 12.53
C THR A 131 -8.37 1.65 13.99
N SER A 132 -8.59 0.72 14.93
CA SER A 132 -8.47 0.98 16.37
C SER A 132 -7.10 1.52 16.78
N MET A 133 -6.07 1.39 15.95
CA MET A 133 -4.77 2.02 16.17
C MET A 133 -4.84 3.55 16.24
N ALA A 134 -5.84 4.17 15.60
CA ALA A 134 -6.05 5.62 15.64
C ALA A 134 -6.23 6.15 17.07
N ALA A 135 -6.68 5.32 18.02
CA ALA A 135 -6.81 5.70 19.43
C ALA A 135 -5.46 6.03 20.10
N LYS A 136 -4.33 5.60 19.52
CA LYS A 136 -2.97 5.82 20.05
C LYS A 136 -2.22 6.93 19.31
N PHE A 137 -2.89 7.68 18.45
CA PHE A 137 -2.23 8.67 17.61
C PHE A 137 -1.72 9.86 18.42
N ASN A 138 -0.52 10.32 18.06
CA ASN A 138 0.02 11.56 18.59
C ASN A 138 -0.72 12.78 17.99
N ASN A 139 -0.36 13.99 18.45
CA ASN A 139 -1.00 15.23 17.98
C ASN A 139 -0.86 15.46 16.47
N GLN A 140 0.26 15.09 15.86
CA GLN A 140 0.49 15.27 14.42
C GLN A 140 -0.37 14.29 13.60
N GLN A 141 -0.41 13.02 13.99
CA GLN A 141 -1.25 12.00 13.36
C GLN A 141 -2.74 12.32 13.53
N SER A 142 -3.14 12.82 14.70
CA SER A 142 -4.51 13.27 14.96
C SER A 142 -4.92 14.46 14.09
N LYS A 143 -3.99 15.39 13.81
CA LYS A 143 -4.22 16.49 12.85
C LYS A 143 -4.37 15.97 11.42
N ALA A 144 -3.60 14.94 11.05
CA ALA A 144 -3.71 14.32 9.73
C ALA A 144 -5.13 13.77 9.49
N ILE A 145 -5.70 13.04 10.47
CA ILE A 145 -7.09 12.53 10.40
C ILE A 145 -8.08 13.67 10.19
N ARG A 146 -8.02 14.71 11.03
CA ARG A 146 -9.03 15.79 11.03
C ARG A 146 -9.05 16.62 9.75
N GLY A 147 -7.96 16.61 8.98
CA GLY A 147 -7.90 17.33 7.71
C GLY A 147 -8.32 16.49 6.50
N ASN A 148 -8.80 15.26 6.69
CA ASN A 148 -9.36 14.50 5.58
C ASN A 148 -10.80 14.96 5.31
N PRO A 149 -11.16 15.32 4.08
CA PRO A 149 -12.55 15.54 3.72
C PRO A 149 -13.33 14.24 3.93
N LEU A 150 -14.51 14.34 4.54
CA LEU A 150 -15.46 13.24 4.72
C LEU A 150 -16.01 12.76 3.38
#